data_AF-A0A4V0KPF6-F1
#
_entry.id   AF-A0A4V0KPF6-F1
#
_cell.length_a   1.000
_cell.length_b   1.000
_cell.length_c   1.000
_cell.angle_alpha   90.00
_cell.angle_beta   90.00
_cell.angle_gamma   90.00
#
_symmetry.space_group_name_H-M   'P 1'
#
loop_
_entity.id
_entity.type
_entity.pdbx_description
1 polymer ?
#
loop_
_entity_poly.entity_id
_entity_poly.type
_entity_poly.pdbx_seq_one_letter_code
_entity_poly.pdbx_strand_id
1 'polypeptide(L)'
;MSYKVWESINTIDKYFDDDPKNAGEHNPMNMLKLYCPDSNCSSDEEEIVAGFIMLLNLIGEEKIDGEKLVEYAILWLSYKLNQKKENETIILKDFYTDHIEYNSCYNKHIAADSNSDDNINKGVIEKKIKSMNMYIKDISNFYDPFKSLCNMYSEINAENNTECKTCLENAGEFFEKYEKLKDSFEITKGDSYSQLWSNLSVDYKIFENEYNKFRCDNVSSVVACPRSSVTKNTLIAIAIIFVAASILLGVSYKYSLFGFRKRSQKQHLREMLKK
;
A
#
# COMPACT_ATOMS: atom_id res chain seq x y z
N MET A 1 -6.34 -6.49 -2.62
CA MET A 1 -5.29 -7.51 -2.40
C MET A 1 -5.90 -8.90 -2.14
N SER A 2 -5.32 -10.01 -2.59
CA SER A 2 -5.69 -11.38 -2.13
C SER A 2 -4.66 -11.96 -1.16
N TYR A 3 -5.07 -12.96 -0.38
CA TYR A 3 -4.19 -13.72 0.51
C TYR A 3 -2.98 -14.33 -0.22
N LYS A 4 -3.17 -14.89 -1.41
CA LYS A 4 -2.08 -15.54 -2.15
C LYS A 4 -1.00 -14.54 -2.58
N VAL A 5 -1.37 -13.34 -3.01
CA VAL A 5 -0.39 -12.29 -3.32
C VAL A 5 0.47 -11.95 -2.10
N TRP A 6 -0.14 -11.84 -0.92
CA TRP A 6 0.59 -11.66 0.32
C TRP A 6 1.57 -12.81 0.60
N GLU A 7 1.12 -14.05 0.44
CA GLU A 7 1.94 -15.24 0.64
C GLU A 7 3.14 -15.27 -0.32
N SER A 8 2.95 -14.89 -1.58
CA SER A 8 4.02 -14.73 -2.56
C SER A 8 5.03 -13.67 -2.14
N ILE A 9 4.59 -12.50 -1.66
CA ILE A 9 5.48 -11.43 -1.18
C ILE A 9 6.30 -11.91 0.03
N ASN A 10 5.65 -12.59 1.00
CA ASN A 10 6.35 -13.20 2.14
C ASN A 10 7.35 -14.27 1.70
N THR A 11 6.97 -15.08 0.71
CA THR A 11 7.83 -16.12 0.16
C THR A 11 9.08 -15.50 -0.43
N ILE A 12 8.94 -14.46 -1.25
CA ILE A 12 10.08 -13.75 -1.84
C ILE A 12 10.94 -13.08 -0.78
N ASP A 13 10.36 -12.42 0.24
CA ASP A 13 11.17 -11.78 1.28
C ASP A 13 12.13 -12.76 1.98
N LYS A 14 11.72 -14.02 2.20
CA LYS A 14 12.58 -15.06 2.78
C LYS A 14 13.82 -15.39 1.96
N TYR A 15 13.84 -15.12 0.65
CA TYR A 15 15.03 -15.31 -0.19
C TYR A 15 16.10 -14.23 0.07
N PHE A 16 15.70 -13.11 0.66
CA PHE A 16 16.56 -11.95 0.95
C PHE A 16 16.75 -11.71 2.45
N ASP A 17 16.28 -12.64 3.31
CA ASP A 17 16.51 -12.57 4.75
C ASP A 17 17.87 -13.23 5.09
N ASP A 18 18.83 -12.41 5.49
CA ASP A 18 20.23 -12.79 5.77
C ASP A 18 20.43 -13.69 7.02
N ASP A 19 19.40 -14.30 7.61
CA ASP A 19 19.58 -15.07 8.85
C ASP A 19 20.28 -16.41 8.57
N PRO A 20 21.57 -16.58 8.95
CA PRO A 20 22.33 -17.79 8.67
C PRO A 20 21.74 -19.03 9.37
N LYS A 21 20.84 -18.83 10.34
CA LYS A 21 20.17 -19.92 11.09
C LYS A 21 19.01 -20.55 10.34
N ASN A 22 18.46 -19.89 9.32
CA ASN A 22 17.36 -20.42 8.50
C ASN A 22 17.87 -21.17 7.25
N ALA A 23 19.18 -21.36 7.12
CA ALA A 23 19.81 -22.08 6.00
C ALA A 23 19.57 -23.61 6.02
N GLY A 24 18.78 -24.12 6.96
CA GLY A 24 18.43 -25.53 7.08
C GLY A 24 17.07 -25.85 6.44
N GLU A 25 17.09 -26.75 5.45
CA GLU A 25 15.95 -27.57 4.97
C GLU A 25 14.97 -27.02 3.91
N HIS A 26 15.42 -26.18 2.99
CA HIS A 26 15.03 -26.21 1.57
C HIS A 26 15.73 -25.06 0.87
N ASN A 27 16.77 -25.33 0.06
CA ASN A 27 17.68 -24.32 -0.49
C ASN A 27 16.94 -23.28 -1.37
N PRO A 28 16.49 -22.14 -0.83
CA PRO A 28 15.65 -21.19 -1.57
C PRO A 28 16.48 -20.59 -2.71
N MET A 29 17.78 -20.38 -2.46
CA MET A 29 18.76 -19.84 -3.40
C MET A 29 18.77 -20.50 -4.79
N ASN A 30 18.26 -21.73 -4.95
CA ASN A 30 18.21 -22.40 -6.26
C ASN A 30 17.06 -21.92 -7.17
N MET A 31 15.93 -21.49 -6.61
CA MET A 31 14.78 -21.05 -7.42
C MET A 31 14.95 -19.61 -7.91
N LEU A 32 15.45 -18.71 -7.07
CA LEU A 32 15.73 -17.32 -7.45
C LEU A 32 16.74 -17.26 -8.61
N LYS A 33 17.73 -18.16 -8.59
CA LYS A 33 18.74 -18.27 -9.65
C LYS A 33 18.15 -18.54 -11.03
N LEU A 34 16.99 -19.19 -11.15
CA LEU A 34 16.33 -19.40 -12.46
C LEU A 34 15.93 -18.09 -13.14
N TYR A 35 15.86 -17.00 -12.38
CA TYR A 35 15.54 -15.66 -12.83
C TYR A 35 16.78 -14.76 -12.97
N CYS A 36 17.98 -15.29 -12.72
CA CYS A 36 19.26 -14.62 -12.95
C CYS A 36 19.81 -14.96 -14.36
N PRO A 37 20.52 -14.02 -15.01
CA PRO A 37 21.30 -14.34 -16.21
C PRO A 37 22.24 -15.53 -15.96
N ASP A 38 22.29 -16.49 -16.90
CA ASP A 38 23.11 -17.71 -16.79
C ASP A 38 22.96 -18.49 -15.47
N SER A 39 21.79 -18.37 -14.83
CA SER A 39 21.50 -18.94 -13.51
C SER A 39 22.42 -18.46 -12.37
N ASN A 40 23.03 -17.29 -12.53
CA ASN A 40 23.94 -16.72 -11.55
C ASN A 40 23.85 -15.19 -11.54
N CYS A 41 23.29 -14.63 -10.48
CA CYS A 41 23.34 -13.19 -10.26
C CYS A 41 24.73 -12.80 -9.75
N SER A 42 25.34 -11.83 -10.41
CA SER A 42 26.70 -11.34 -10.15
C SER A 42 26.75 -10.13 -9.22
N SER A 43 25.59 -9.53 -8.92
CA SER A 43 25.45 -8.38 -8.02
C SER A 43 24.13 -8.44 -7.24
N ASP A 44 24.08 -7.74 -6.11
CA ASP A 44 22.86 -7.57 -5.32
C ASP A 44 21.70 -6.98 -6.15
N GLU A 45 22.01 -6.11 -7.11
CA GLU A 45 21.02 -5.50 -8.00
C GLU A 45 20.42 -6.55 -8.95
N GLU A 46 21.25 -7.42 -9.52
CA GLU A 46 20.78 -8.54 -10.34
C GLU A 46 19.92 -9.50 -9.51
N GLU A 47 20.25 -9.75 -8.24
CA GLU A 47 19.43 -10.55 -7.33
C GLU A 47 18.07 -9.90 -7.08
N ILE A 48 18.03 -8.59 -6.85
CA ILE A 48 16.78 -7.84 -6.67
C ILE A 48 15.92 -7.90 -7.94
N VAL A 49 16.52 -7.71 -9.12
CA VAL A 49 15.82 -7.83 -10.41
C VAL A 49 15.28 -9.25 -10.62
N ALA A 50 16.07 -10.27 -10.33
CA ALA A 50 15.63 -11.67 -10.37
C ALA A 50 14.43 -11.91 -9.43
N GLY A 51 14.49 -11.35 -8.21
CA GLY A 51 13.40 -11.43 -7.24
C GLY A 51 12.13 -10.74 -7.72
N PHE A 52 12.26 -9.61 -8.41
CA PHE A 52 11.12 -8.90 -9.01
C PHE A 52 10.47 -9.73 -10.13
N ILE A 53 11.27 -10.33 -11.03
CA ILE A 53 10.76 -11.20 -12.10
C ILE A 53 10.08 -12.43 -11.51
N MET A 54 10.67 -13.04 -10.49
CA MET A 54 10.08 -14.19 -9.78
C MET A 54 8.76 -13.80 -9.12
N LEU A 55 8.70 -12.67 -8.43
CA LEU A 55 7.48 -12.18 -7.78
C LEU A 55 6.35 -11.97 -8.79
N LEU A 56 6.64 -11.34 -9.95
CA LEU A 56 5.66 -11.16 -11.03
C LEU A 56 5.08 -12.49 -11.51
N ASN A 57 5.92 -13.53 -11.64
CA ASN A 57 5.46 -14.86 -12.04
C ASN A 57 4.59 -15.52 -10.95
N LEU A 58 4.99 -15.41 -9.67
CA LEU A 58 4.24 -16.00 -8.55
C LEU A 58 2.84 -15.39 -8.41
N ILE A 59 2.70 -14.08 -8.63
CA ILE A 59 1.42 -13.39 -8.46
C ILE A 59 0.60 -13.35 -9.76
N GLY A 60 1.21 -13.63 -10.92
CA GLY A 60 0.58 -13.53 -12.24
C GLY A 60 -0.56 -14.52 -12.47
N GLU A 61 -0.58 -15.64 -11.73
CA GLU A 61 -1.65 -16.65 -11.77
C GLU A 61 -2.95 -16.19 -11.08
N GLU A 62 -2.90 -15.10 -10.31
CA GLU A 62 -4.06 -14.58 -9.59
C GLU A 62 -5.03 -13.89 -10.53
N LYS A 63 -6.33 -14.19 -10.40
CA LYS A 63 -7.43 -13.60 -11.19
C LYS A 63 -7.81 -12.19 -10.71
N ILE A 64 -6.81 -11.34 -10.52
CA ILE A 64 -6.93 -9.94 -10.14
C ILE A 64 -6.39 -9.09 -11.29
N ASP A 65 -6.81 -7.82 -11.32
CA ASP A 65 -6.27 -6.83 -12.24
C ASP A 65 -4.73 -6.82 -12.27
N GLY A 66 -4.17 -7.00 -13.46
CA GLY A 66 -2.73 -7.09 -13.69
C GLY A 66 -1.96 -5.84 -13.28
N GLU A 67 -2.52 -4.65 -13.54
CA GLU A 67 -1.87 -3.39 -13.13
C GLU A 67 -1.76 -3.30 -11.61
N LYS A 68 -2.75 -3.82 -10.88
CA LYS A 68 -2.71 -3.90 -9.43
C LYS A 68 -1.65 -4.90 -8.93
N LEU A 69 -1.51 -6.06 -9.57
CA LEU A 69 -0.47 -7.02 -9.22
C LEU A 69 0.93 -6.43 -9.45
N VAL A 70 1.14 -5.77 -10.60
CA VAL A 70 2.39 -5.08 -10.90
C VAL A 70 2.69 -3.96 -9.91
N GLU A 71 1.68 -3.22 -9.44
CA GLU A 71 1.86 -2.20 -8.39
C GLU A 71 2.56 -2.78 -7.16
N TYR A 72 2.08 -3.93 -6.67
CA TYR A 72 2.65 -4.57 -5.49
C TYR A 72 4.09 -5.02 -5.72
N ALA A 73 4.38 -5.56 -6.91
CA ALA A 73 5.73 -5.96 -7.27
C ALA A 73 6.67 -4.73 -7.35
N ILE A 74 6.19 -3.59 -7.85
CA ILE A 74 6.95 -2.33 -7.90
C ILE A 74 7.19 -1.78 -6.49
N LEU A 75 6.21 -1.86 -5.57
CA LEU A 75 6.39 -1.47 -4.18
C LEU A 75 7.52 -2.29 -3.53
N TRP A 76 7.51 -3.61 -3.75
CA TRP A 76 8.56 -4.51 -3.26
C TRP A 76 9.93 -4.18 -3.86
N LEU A 77 10.00 -4.04 -5.19
CA LEU A 77 11.23 -3.68 -5.91
C LEU A 77 11.83 -2.37 -5.38
N SER A 78 10.99 -1.34 -5.27
CA SER A 78 11.42 -0.01 -4.84
C SER A 78 11.93 -0.03 -3.40
N TYR A 79 11.28 -0.79 -2.53
CA TYR A 79 11.75 -0.98 -1.15
C TYR A 79 13.12 -1.65 -1.09
N LYS A 80 13.32 -2.77 -1.79
CA LYS A 80 14.59 -3.49 -1.81
C LYS A 80 15.72 -2.64 -2.40
N LEU A 81 15.45 -1.94 -3.50
CA LEU A 81 16.42 -1.01 -4.10
C LEU A 81 16.78 0.13 -3.15
N ASN A 82 15.81 0.72 -2.45
CA ASN A 82 16.04 1.83 -1.53
C ASN A 82 16.83 1.44 -0.26
N GLN A 83 17.02 0.15 0.02
CA GLN A 83 17.95 -0.29 1.08
C GLN A 83 19.43 -0.10 0.67
N LYS A 84 19.71 0.09 -0.63
CA LYS A 84 21.04 0.43 -1.15
C LYS A 84 21.16 1.95 -1.25
N LYS A 85 22.22 2.52 -0.67
CA LYS A 85 22.42 3.98 -0.56
C LYS A 85 22.49 4.73 -1.90
N GLU A 86 22.87 4.03 -2.97
CA GLU A 86 23.06 4.63 -4.30
C GLU A 86 21.73 4.91 -5.01
N ASN A 87 20.62 4.33 -4.53
CA ASN A 87 19.33 4.35 -5.24
C ASN A 87 18.40 5.49 -4.82
N GLU A 88 18.82 6.38 -3.93
CA GLU A 88 17.97 7.47 -3.42
C GLU A 88 17.53 8.48 -4.49
N THR A 89 18.34 8.65 -5.55
CA THR A 89 18.11 9.62 -6.63
C THR A 89 17.61 8.98 -7.92
N ILE A 90 17.41 7.66 -7.94
CA ILE A 90 17.02 6.94 -9.14
C ILE A 90 15.50 7.00 -9.33
N ILE A 91 15.08 7.32 -10.54
CA ILE A 91 13.68 7.31 -10.96
C ILE A 91 13.33 5.87 -11.40
N LEU A 92 12.16 5.37 -10.98
CA LEU A 92 11.73 3.99 -11.26
C LEU A 92 11.81 3.64 -12.76
N LYS A 93 11.37 4.56 -13.62
CA LYS A 93 11.37 4.35 -15.06
C LYS A 93 12.77 4.17 -15.62
N ASP A 94 13.72 4.99 -15.17
CA ASP A 94 15.11 4.94 -15.64
C ASP A 94 15.73 3.59 -15.23
N PHE A 95 15.54 3.17 -13.96
CA PHE A 95 15.97 1.87 -13.49
C PHE A 95 15.39 0.72 -14.33
N TYR A 96 14.09 0.78 -14.64
CA TYR A 96 13.45 -0.26 -15.46
C TYR A 96 14.06 -0.35 -16.86
N THR A 97 14.25 0.78 -17.54
CA THR A 97 14.83 0.80 -18.89
C THR A 97 16.28 0.30 -18.89
N ASP A 98 17.07 0.70 -17.88
CA ASP A 98 18.49 0.38 -17.83
C ASP A 98 18.75 -1.09 -17.39
N HIS A 99 17.93 -1.63 -16.48
CA HIS A 99 18.24 -2.90 -15.80
C HIS A 99 17.23 -4.03 -16.04
N ILE A 100 16.00 -3.73 -16.48
CA ILE A 100 14.91 -4.72 -16.58
C ILE A 100 14.45 -4.93 -18.03
N GLU A 101 14.18 -3.86 -18.78
CA GLU A 101 13.52 -3.91 -20.10
C GLU A 101 14.23 -4.85 -21.08
N TYR A 102 15.57 -4.79 -21.12
CA TYR A 102 16.39 -5.62 -22.00
C TYR A 102 17.03 -6.82 -21.30
N ASN A 103 16.70 -7.08 -20.03
CA ASN A 103 17.22 -8.21 -19.28
C ASN A 103 16.77 -9.54 -19.94
N SER A 104 17.72 -10.45 -20.17
CA SER A 104 17.45 -11.72 -20.87
C SER A 104 16.47 -12.62 -20.10
N CYS A 105 16.54 -12.64 -18.77
CA CYS A 105 15.62 -13.39 -17.92
C CYS A 105 14.24 -12.76 -17.87
N TYR A 106 14.15 -11.42 -17.82
CA TYR A 106 12.86 -10.73 -17.96
C TYR A 106 12.20 -11.09 -19.29
N ASN A 107 12.97 -11.03 -20.39
CA ASN A 107 12.49 -11.37 -21.72
C ASN A 107 12.07 -12.83 -21.88
N LYS A 108 12.67 -13.74 -21.12
CA LYS A 108 12.37 -15.17 -21.13
C LYS A 108 11.12 -15.51 -20.31
N HIS A 109 10.95 -14.87 -19.15
CA HIS A 109 9.93 -15.25 -18.18
C HIS A 109 8.66 -14.39 -18.22
N ILE A 110 8.69 -13.24 -18.91
CA ILE A 110 7.53 -12.35 -19.00
C ILE A 110 7.05 -12.27 -20.46
N ALA A 111 5.77 -12.58 -20.67
CA ALA A 111 5.14 -12.60 -21.97
C ALA A 111 5.15 -11.22 -22.65
N ALA A 112 5.35 -11.21 -23.97
CA ALA A 112 5.43 -9.99 -24.77
C ALA A 112 4.06 -9.32 -25.05
N ASP A 113 3.01 -10.11 -25.27
CA ASP A 113 1.69 -9.63 -25.72
C ASP A 113 0.59 -9.92 -24.70
N SER A 114 -0.46 -9.09 -24.72
CA SER A 114 -1.70 -9.21 -23.94
C SER A 114 -2.69 -10.28 -24.44
N ASN A 115 -2.26 -11.10 -25.40
CA ASN A 115 -3.08 -12.20 -25.94
C ASN A 115 -2.88 -13.52 -25.18
N SER A 116 -2.00 -13.53 -24.18
CA SER A 116 -1.98 -14.58 -23.15
C SER A 116 -3.15 -14.38 -22.20
N ASP A 117 -3.72 -15.47 -21.68
CA ASP A 117 -4.64 -15.42 -20.54
C ASP A 117 -3.97 -14.86 -19.26
N ASP A 118 -2.67 -14.55 -19.32
CA ASP A 118 -1.87 -14.01 -18.22
C ASP A 118 -2.22 -12.56 -17.90
N ASN A 119 -2.53 -12.30 -16.64
CA ASN A 119 -2.85 -10.95 -16.15
C ASN A 119 -1.64 -10.01 -16.20
N ILE A 120 -0.42 -10.54 -16.31
CA ILE A 120 0.82 -9.76 -16.33
C ILE A 120 1.60 -10.05 -17.61
N ASN A 121 1.87 -8.99 -18.37
CA ASN A 121 2.75 -9.02 -19.54
C ASN A 121 3.58 -7.72 -19.57
N LYS A 122 4.55 -7.65 -20.49
CA LYS A 122 5.44 -6.48 -20.62
C LYS A 122 4.70 -5.17 -20.81
N GLY A 123 3.60 -5.16 -21.57
CA GLY A 123 2.79 -3.96 -21.80
C GLY A 123 2.10 -3.45 -20.54
N VAL A 124 1.54 -4.35 -19.73
CA VAL A 124 0.94 -4.01 -18.42
C VAL A 124 2.02 -3.46 -17.47
N ILE A 125 3.19 -4.10 -17.45
CA ILE A 125 4.31 -3.67 -16.60
C ILE A 125 4.80 -2.27 -17.00
N GLU A 126 5.08 -2.07 -18.28
CA GLU A 126 5.56 -0.79 -18.80
C GLU A 126 4.54 0.34 -18.56
N LYS A 127 3.26 0.07 -18.79
CA LYS A 127 2.17 1.03 -18.50
C LYS A 127 2.16 1.40 -17.02
N LYS A 128 2.28 0.42 -16.13
CA LYS A 128 2.25 0.68 -14.69
C LYS A 128 3.47 1.47 -14.22
N ILE A 129 4.67 1.12 -14.69
CA ILE A 129 5.91 1.85 -14.40
C ILE A 129 5.82 3.30 -14.87
N LYS A 130 5.28 3.56 -16.07
CA LYS A 130 5.06 4.92 -16.58
C LYS A 130 4.08 5.72 -15.71
N SER A 131 3.03 5.10 -15.18
CA SER A 131 2.09 5.78 -14.27
C SER A 131 2.66 6.06 -12.89
N MET A 132 3.67 5.29 -12.46
CA MET A 132 4.39 5.43 -11.19
C MET A 132 5.75 6.11 -11.35
N ASN A 133 5.93 6.96 -12.38
CA ASN A 133 7.21 7.60 -12.69
C ASN A 133 7.62 8.64 -11.63
N MET A 134 8.21 8.17 -10.54
CA MET A 134 8.75 8.97 -9.43
C MET A 134 10.06 8.35 -8.91
N TYR A 135 10.69 9.01 -7.94
CA TYR A 135 11.89 8.47 -7.30
C TYR A 135 11.57 7.16 -6.56
N ILE A 136 12.45 6.17 -6.69
CA ILE A 136 12.35 4.88 -6.01
C ILE A 136 12.19 5.06 -4.49
N LYS A 137 12.92 6.04 -3.92
CA LYS A 137 12.81 6.43 -2.51
C LYS A 137 11.42 6.91 -2.09
N ASP A 138 10.68 7.56 -2.99
CA ASP A 138 9.32 8.00 -2.68
C ASP A 138 8.33 6.84 -2.71
N ILE A 139 8.50 5.91 -3.66
CA ILE A 139 7.69 4.68 -3.76
C ILE A 139 7.96 3.76 -2.56
N SER A 140 9.21 3.62 -2.15
CA SER A 140 9.61 2.72 -1.07
C SER A 140 8.93 3.04 0.26
N ASN A 141 8.58 4.31 0.52
CA ASN A 141 7.86 4.74 1.72
C ASN A 141 6.48 4.06 1.86
N PHE A 142 5.86 3.63 0.75
CA PHE A 142 4.58 2.93 0.77
C PHE A 142 4.71 1.45 1.13
N TYR A 143 5.90 0.85 1.02
CA TYR A 143 6.07 -0.58 1.23
C TYR A 143 5.85 -0.99 2.69
N ASP A 144 6.31 -0.20 3.65
CA ASP A 144 6.10 -0.49 5.07
C ASP A 144 4.62 -0.61 5.47
N PRO A 145 3.76 0.40 5.21
CA PRO A 145 2.34 0.28 5.52
C PRO A 145 1.66 -0.78 4.66
N PHE A 146 2.05 -0.93 3.40
CA PHE A 146 1.60 -2.03 2.55
C PHE A 146 1.90 -3.41 3.16
N LYS A 147 3.13 -3.63 3.62
CA LYS A 147 3.57 -4.87 4.25
C LYS A 147 2.82 -5.14 5.56
N SER A 148 2.54 -4.11 6.35
CA SER A 148 1.74 -4.26 7.57
C SER A 148 0.28 -4.59 7.27
N LEU A 149 -0.32 -4.04 6.20
CA LEU A 149 -1.65 -4.47 5.73
C LEU A 149 -1.62 -5.93 5.32
N CYS A 150 -0.60 -6.33 4.58
CA CYS A 150 -0.29 -7.70 4.23
C CYS A 150 -0.24 -8.61 5.48
N ASN A 151 0.44 -8.21 6.56
CA ASN A 151 0.46 -8.98 7.81
C ASN A 151 -0.92 -9.13 8.45
N MET A 152 -1.83 -8.17 8.28
CA MET A 152 -3.23 -8.31 8.76
C MET A 152 -3.98 -9.45 8.05
N TYR A 153 -3.66 -9.75 6.77
CA TYR A 153 -4.26 -10.88 6.05
C TYR A 153 -3.93 -12.25 6.69
N SER A 154 -2.83 -12.36 7.44
CA SER A 154 -2.54 -13.58 8.21
C SER A 154 -3.63 -13.90 9.24
N GLU A 155 -4.35 -12.89 9.74
CA GLU A 155 -5.43 -13.05 10.72
C GLU A 155 -6.74 -13.57 10.08
N ILE A 156 -6.87 -13.52 8.76
CA ILE A 156 -7.99 -14.12 8.01
C ILE A 156 -7.82 -15.64 7.88
N ASN A 157 -6.59 -16.17 7.93
CA ASN A 157 -6.29 -17.57 7.61
C ASN A 157 -5.68 -18.38 8.76
N ALA A 158 -5.67 -17.86 10.00
CA ALA A 158 -5.32 -18.67 11.16
C ALA A 158 -6.30 -19.87 11.24
N GLU A 159 -5.83 -21.06 10.84
CA GLU A 159 -6.60 -22.29 10.56
C GLU A 159 -7.53 -22.74 11.70
N ASN A 160 -7.37 -22.17 12.89
CA ASN A 160 -8.07 -22.55 14.11
C ASN A 160 -8.85 -21.41 14.77
N ASN A 161 -9.01 -20.25 14.11
CA ASN A 161 -9.72 -19.11 14.72
C ASN A 161 -10.88 -18.62 13.86
N THR A 162 -12.07 -19.13 14.17
CA THR A 162 -13.36 -18.68 13.60
C THR A 162 -13.95 -17.51 14.37
N GLU A 163 -13.30 -17.04 15.45
CA GLU A 163 -13.82 -15.95 16.26
C GLU A 163 -13.56 -14.60 15.58
N CYS A 164 -14.61 -13.80 15.52
CA CYS A 164 -14.51 -12.39 15.20
C CYS A 164 -13.65 -11.70 16.26
N LYS A 165 -12.46 -11.23 15.87
CA LYS A 165 -11.67 -10.33 16.70
C LYS A 165 -12.09 -8.91 16.37
N THR A 166 -12.65 -8.21 17.35
CA THR A 166 -12.87 -6.76 17.27
C THR A 166 -11.56 -5.96 17.32
N CYS A 167 -10.46 -6.65 17.61
CA CYS A 167 -9.17 -6.12 17.97
C CYS A 167 -8.10 -6.95 17.23
N LEU A 168 -7.57 -6.43 16.12
CA LEU A 168 -6.48 -7.09 15.40
C LEU A 168 -5.13 -6.61 15.93
N GLU A 169 -4.25 -7.56 16.23
CA GLU A 169 -2.92 -7.28 16.77
C GLU A 169 -2.06 -6.55 15.73
N ASN A 170 -2.18 -6.94 14.45
CA ASN A 170 -1.41 -6.34 13.36
C ASN A 170 -2.00 -5.00 12.88
N ALA A 171 -3.27 -4.69 13.17
CA ALA A 171 -3.90 -3.44 12.72
C ALA A 171 -3.24 -2.20 13.31
N GLY A 172 -2.77 -2.28 14.57
CA GLY A 172 -2.07 -1.16 15.20
C GLY A 172 -0.79 -0.76 14.46
N GLU A 173 -0.06 -1.74 13.92
CA GLU A 173 1.16 -1.48 13.13
C GLU A 173 0.84 -0.81 11.79
N PHE A 174 -0.20 -1.30 11.11
CA PHE A 174 -0.67 -0.72 9.85
C PHE A 174 -1.04 0.76 10.01
N PHE A 175 -1.91 1.09 10.97
CA PHE A 175 -2.33 2.49 11.17
C PHE A 175 -1.19 3.40 11.59
N GLU A 176 -0.25 2.92 12.40
CA GLU A 176 0.93 3.69 12.78
C GLU A 176 1.80 4.03 11.56
N LYS A 177 2.08 3.05 10.70
CA LYS A 177 2.86 3.25 9.47
C LYS A 177 2.10 4.09 8.43
N TYR A 178 0.79 3.90 8.32
CA TYR A 178 -0.06 4.67 7.43
C TYR A 178 -0.11 6.16 7.82
N GLU A 179 -0.26 6.49 9.11
CA GLU A 179 -0.21 7.90 9.56
C GLU A 179 1.19 8.50 9.39
N LYS A 180 2.28 7.75 9.64
CA LYS A 180 3.65 8.24 9.34
C LYS A 180 3.82 8.58 7.86
N LEU A 181 3.28 7.75 6.98
CA LEU A 181 3.29 8.00 5.54
C LEU A 181 2.50 9.28 5.19
N LYS A 182 1.37 9.53 5.86
CA LYS A 182 0.58 10.76 5.71
C LYS A 182 1.33 12.02 6.15
N ASP A 183 2.07 11.95 7.25
CA ASP A 183 2.84 13.09 7.75
C ASP A 183 4.02 13.42 6.82
N SER A 184 4.48 12.44 6.03
CA SER A 184 5.49 12.62 4.97
C SER A 184 4.91 13.15 3.64
N PHE A 185 3.60 13.40 3.59
CA PHE A 185 2.90 13.87 2.41
C PHE A 185 3.24 15.33 2.14
N GLU A 186 4.31 15.56 1.38
CA GLU A 186 4.57 16.86 0.80
C GLU A 186 3.58 17.10 -0.36
N ILE A 187 2.89 18.23 -0.33
CA ILE A 187 1.91 18.65 -1.37
C ILE A 187 2.53 18.62 -2.79
N THR A 188 3.86 18.63 -2.89
CA THR A 188 4.66 18.63 -4.11
C THR A 188 4.85 17.25 -4.76
N LYS A 189 4.49 16.13 -4.11
CA LYS A 189 4.78 14.77 -4.63
C LYS A 189 3.86 14.29 -5.78
N GLY A 190 2.86 15.09 -6.16
CA GLY A 190 2.09 14.92 -7.40
C GLY A 190 1.04 13.80 -7.41
N ASP A 191 0.49 13.56 -8.60
CA ASP A 191 -0.68 12.67 -8.81
C ASP A 191 -0.36 11.20 -8.55
N SER A 192 0.81 10.71 -8.98
CA SER A 192 1.22 9.32 -8.81
C SER A 192 1.34 8.93 -7.32
N TYR A 193 1.82 9.83 -6.46
CA TYR A 193 1.90 9.60 -5.01
C TYR A 193 0.49 9.52 -4.39
N SER A 194 -0.39 10.44 -4.79
CA SER A 194 -1.80 10.45 -4.37
C SER A 194 -2.54 9.18 -4.80
N GLN A 195 -2.21 8.66 -5.99
CA GLN A 195 -2.76 7.41 -6.50
C GLN A 195 -2.33 6.20 -5.66
N LEU A 196 -1.05 6.07 -5.32
CA LEU A 196 -0.56 4.99 -4.44
C LEU A 196 -1.21 5.02 -3.07
N TRP A 197 -1.36 6.22 -2.51
CA TRP A 197 -2.06 6.42 -1.25
C TRP A 197 -3.53 5.99 -1.31
N SER A 198 -4.25 6.41 -2.35
CA SER A 198 -5.64 6.02 -2.59
C SER A 198 -5.76 4.51 -2.76
N ASN A 199 -4.82 3.90 -3.49
CA ASN A 199 -4.79 2.47 -3.77
C ASN A 199 -4.59 1.64 -2.50
N LEU A 200 -3.68 2.05 -1.60
CA LEU A 200 -3.50 1.41 -0.30
C LEU A 200 -4.77 1.51 0.57
N SER A 201 -5.47 2.64 0.49
CA SER A 201 -6.74 2.85 1.20
C SER A 201 -7.86 1.96 0.66
N VAL A 202 -7.88 1.72 -0.66
CA VAL A 202 -8.80 0.76 -1.29
C VAL A 202 -8.47 -0.67 -0.86
N ASP A 203 -7.19 -1.05 -0.82
CA ASP A 203 -6.79 -2.38 -0.37
C ASP A 203 -7.18 -2.65 1.08
N TYR A 204 -7.07 -1.66 1.96
CA TYR A 204 -7.56 -1.78 3.34
C TYR A 204 -9.09 -2.03 3.40
N LYS A 205 -9.88 -1.35 2.57
CA LYS A 205 -11.33 -1.62 2.50
C LYS A 205 -11.66 -3.01 1.97
N ILE A 206 -10.86 -3.53 1.03
CA ILE A 206 -11.00 -4.90 0.55
C ILE A 206 -10.72 -5.88 1.69
N PHE A 207 -9.62 -5.68 2.42
CA PHE A 207 -9.30 -6.46 3.62
C PHE A 207 -10.44 -6.44 4.64
N GLU A 208 -10.96 -5.25 4.96
CA GLU A 208 -12.06 -5.10 5.93
C GLU A 208 -13.30 -5.91 5.51
N ASN A 209 -13.67 -5.83 4.22
CA ASN A 209 -14.80 -6.58 3.68
C ASN A 209 -14.56 -8.10 3.74
N GLU A 210 -13.37 -8.57 3.41
CA GLU A 210 -13.03 -9.99 3.48
C GLU A 210 -12.99 -10.49 4.91
N TYR A 211 -12.36 -9.74 5.82
CA TYR A 211 -12.34 -10.05 7.24
C TYR A 211 -13.76 -10.18 7.79
N ASN A 212 -14.63 -9.21 7.51
CA ASN A 212 -16.02 -9.27 7.93
C ASN A 212 -16.73 -10.49 7.36
N LYS A 213 -16.57 -10.76 6.06
CA LYS A 213 -17.19 -11.92 5.40
C LYS A 213 -16.73 -13.27 5.95
N PHE A 214 -15.46 -13.42 6.34
CA PHE A 214 -14.88 -14.71 6.75
C PHE A 214 -14.75 -14.89 8.26
N ARG A 215 -14.87 -13.82 9.05
CA ARG A 215 -14.66 -13.84 10.51
C ARG A 215 -15.78 -13.17 11.31
N CYS A 216 -16.43 -12.14 10.78
CA CYS A 216 -17.40 -11.33 11.52
C CYS A 216 -18.68 -11.10 10.72
N ASP A 217 -19.59 -12.08 10.72
CA ASP A 217 -20.94 -11.90 10.16
C ASP A 217 -21.68 -10.79 10.95
N ASN A 218 -21.62 -9.55 10.45
CA ASN A 218 -22.31 -8.34 10.91
C ASN A 218 -21.64 -7.45 11.99
N VAL A 219 -20.29 -7.39 12.08
CA VAL A 219 -19.62 -6.38 12.94
C VAL A 219 -19.15 -5.16 12.13
N SER A 220 -19.38 -3.96 12.67
CA SER A 220 -18.92 -2.69 12.08
C SER A 220 -17.49 -2.39 12.52
N SER A 221 -16.60 -2.28 11.52
CA SER A 221 -15.21 -1.84 11.57
C SER A 221 -14.24 -2.66 12.43
N VAL A 222 -13.14 -3.04 11.80
CA VAL A 222 -11.95 -3.59 12.47
C VAL A 222 -11.30 -2.48 13.30
N VAL A 223 -11.30 -2.63 14.63
CA VAL A 223 -10.65 -1.65 15.52
C VAL A 223 -9.22 -2.12 15.80
N ALA A 224 -8.25 -1.20 15.72
CA ALA A 224 -6.90 -1.47 16.16
C ALA A 224 -6.89 -1.76 17.67
N CYS A 225 -6.24 -2.85 18.09
CA CYS A 225 -6.02 -3.06 19.51
C CYS A 225 -5.26 -1.87 20.10
N PRO A 226 -5.72 -1.27 21.21
CA PRO A 226 -4.92 -0.28 21.92
C PRO A 226 -3.62 -0.95 22.40
N ARG A 227 -2.49 -0.61 21.78
CA ARG A 227 -1.16 -0.97 22.31
C ARG A 227 -1.05 -0.34 23.69
N SER A 228 -0.65 -1.14 24.67
CA SER A 228 -0.47 -0.69 26.05
C SER A 228 0.47 0.54 26.11
N SER A 229 0.08 1.49 26.96
CA SER A 229 0.78 2.69 27.44
C SER A 229 1.04 3.86 26.47
N VAL A 230 1.52 3.67 25.23
CA VAL A 230 2.06 4.81 24.45
C VAL A 230 1.03 5.45 23.50
N THR A 231 0.02 4.71 23.03
CA THR A 231 -0.95 5.19 22.03
C THR A 231 -2.21 5.82 22.62
N LYS A 232 -2.38 5.79 23.95
CA LYS A 232 -3.53 6.41 24.63
C LYS A 232 -3.59 7.93 24.41
N ASN A 233 -2.45 8.61 24.32
CA ASN A 233 -2.47 10.08 24.29
C ASN A 233 -2.76 10.65 22.89
N THR A 234 -2.40 9.95 21.81
CA THR A 234 -2.52 10.51 20.45
C THR A 234 -3.92 10.34 19.87
N LEU A 235 -4.55 9.15 20.02
CA LEU A 235 -5.93 8.93 19.56
C LEU A 235 -6.95 9.72 20.38
N ILE A 236 -6.71 9.87 21.69
CA ILE A 236 -7.53 10.74 22.55
C ILE A 236 -7.33 12.21 22.14
N ALA A 237 -6.10 12.65 21.83
CA ALA A 237 -5.86 14.01 21.35
C ALA A 237 -6.58 14.29 20.01
N ILE A 238 -6.52 13.37 19.05
CA ILE A 238 -7.21 13.50 17.75
C ILE A 238 -8.73 13.52 17.94
N ALA A 239 -9.28 12.65 18.78
CA ALA A 239 -10.71 12.66 19.10
C ALA A 239 -11.15 13.98 19.77
N ILE A 240 -10.35 14.53 20.69
CA ILE A 240 -10.62 15.83 21.34
C ILE A 240 -10.56 16.98 20.31
N ILE A 241 -9.60 16.96 19.38
CA ILE A 241 -9.49 17.97 18.32
C ILE A 241 -10.70 17.92 17.38
N PHE A 242 -11.15 16.72 16.96
CA PHE A 242 -12.35 16.57 16.13
C PHE A 242 -13.62 17.03 16.85
N VAL A 243 -13.77 16.74 18.15
CA VAL A 243 -14.89 17.21 18.95
C VAL A 243 -14.85 18.74 19.10
N ALA A 244 -13.69 19.32 19.40
CA ALA A 244 -13.53 20.77 19.52
C ALA A 244 -13.80 21.50 18.20
N ALA A 245 -13.29 20.98 17.08
CA ALA A 245 -13.54 21.53 15.75
C ALA A 245 -15.04 21.45 15.38
N SER A 246 -15.71 20.35 15.71
CA SER A 246 -17.16 20.18 15.48
C SER A 246 -17.99 21.17 16.31
N ILE A 247 -17.59 21.45 17.55
CA ILE A 247 -18.24 22.46 18.40
C ILE A 247 -18.04 23.87 17.84
N LEU A 248 -16.81 24.22 17.43
CA LEU A 248 -16.50 25.52 16.84
C LEU A 248 -17.23 25.75 15.50
N LEU A 249 -17.32 24.72 14.66
CA LEU A 249 -18.12 24.74 13.43
C LEU A 249 -19.62 24.88 13.73
N GLY A 250 -20.13 24.18 14.75
CA GLY A 250 -21.54 24.31 15.17
C GLY A 250 -21.88 25.71 15.70
N VAL A 251 -20.98 26.33 16.48
CA VAL A 251 -21.15 27.70 17.00
C VAL A 251 -21.06 28.73 15.87
N SER A 252 -20.07 28.61 14.97
CA SER A 252 -19.92 29.52 13.83
C SER A 252 -21.10 29.40 12.84
N TYR A 253 -21.60 28.18 12.60
CA TYR A 253 -22.79 27.95 11.80
C TYR A 253 -24.04 28.62 12.41
N LYS A 254 -24.27 28.47 13.72
CA LYS A 254 -25.38 29.16 14.41
C LYS A 254 -25.25 30.69 14.35
N TYR A 255 -24.05 31.23 14.53
CA TYR A 255 -23.81 32.68 14.46
C TYR A 255 -24.02 33.23 13.05
N SER A 256 -23.58 32.50 12.02
CA SER A 256 -23.81 32.83 10.61
C SER A 256 -25.31 32.84 10.27
N LEU A 257 -26.05 31.80 10.67
CA LEU A 257 -27.49 31.69 10.44
C LEU A 257 -28.28 32.82 11.14
N PHE A 258 -27.84 33.23 12.34
CA PHE A 258 -28.41 34.38 13.05
C PHE A 258 -28.10 35.71 12.35
N GLY A 259 -26.91 35.84 11.76
CA GLY A 259 -26.52 36.99 10.94
C GLY A 259 -27.40 37.14 9.69
N PHE A 260 -27.70 36.04 8.99
CA PHE A 260 -28.59 36.02 7.83
C PHE A 260 -30.04 36.41 8.19
N ARG A 261 -30.58 35.90 9.31
CA ARG A 261 -31.93 36.29 9.79
C ARG A 261 -32.03 37.79 10.09
N LYS A 262 -31.02 38.37 10.72
CA LYS A 262 -31.02 39.81 11.09
C LYS A 262 -30.93 40.71 9.85
N ARG A 263 -30.24 40.25 8.79
CA ARG A 263 -30.14 40.97 7.50
C ARG A 263 -31.46 40.95 6.73
N SER A 264 -32.15 39.81 6.71
CA SER A 264 -33.49 39.67 6.12
C SER A 264 -34.54 40.57 6.79
N GLN A 265 -34.60 40.62 8.13
CA GLN A 265 -35.53 41.51 8.85
C GLN A 265 -35.25 42.99 8.60
N LYS A 266 -33.97 43.41 8.55
CA LYS A 266 -33.60 44.80 8.20
C LYS A 266 -33.99 45.18 6.77
N GLN A 267 -33.93 44.24 5.83
CA GLN A 267 -34.32 44.47 4.44
C GLN A 267 -35.84 44.62 4.31
N HIS A 268 -36.63 43.76 4.97
CA HIS A 268 -38.09 43.85 5.01
C HIS A 268 -38.58 45.16 5.66
N LEU A 269 -37.96 45.61 6.75
CA LEU A 269 -38.28 46.91 7.39
C LEU A 269 -37.98 48.11 6.47
N ARG A 270 -36.90 48.04 5.67
CA ARG A 270 -36.56 49.08 4.70
C ARG A 270 -37.52 49.12 3.51
N GLU A 271 -38.09 47.99 3.13
CA GLU A 271 -39.11 47.92 2.07
C GLU A 271 -40.47 48.45 2.55
N MET A 272 -40.84 48.22 3.81
CA MET A 272 -42.08 48.80 4.38
C MET A 272 -42.02 50.32 4.57
N LEU A 273 -40.84 50.91 4.81
CA LEU A 273 -40.66 52.36 4.92
C LEU A 273 -40.65 53.09 3.56
N LYS A 274 -40.66 52.35 2.44
CA LYS A 274 -40.70 52.91 1.08
C LYS A 274 -42.09 52.84 0.43
N LYS A 275 -43.08 52.31 1.15
CA LYS A 275 -44.50 52.28 0.76
C LYS A 275 -45.26 53.34 1.54
#